data_AF-A0A1M6V7B5-F1
#
_entry.id   AF-A0A1M6V7B5-F1
#
_cell.length_a   1.000
_cell.length_b   1.000
_cell.length_c   1.000
_cell.angle_alpha   90.00
_cell.angle_beta   90.00
_cell.angle_gamma   90.00
#
_symmetry.space_group_name_H-M   'P 1'
#
loop_
_entity.id
_entity.type
_entity.pdbx_description
1 polymer ?
#
loop_
_entity_poly.entity_id
_entity_poly.type
_entity_poly.pdbx_seq_one_letter_code
_entity_poly.pdbx_strand_id
1 'polypeptide(L)' 'MGKGDRRTRRGKIWRGTYGKYRPKKKKKKKQQQEAAAADSQ' A
#
# COMPACT_ATOMS: atom_id res chain seq x y z
N MET A 1 0.94 -13.24 9.39
CA MET A 1 1.31 -12.75 8.03
C MET A 1 2.79 -12.99 7.75
N GLY A 2 3.11 -13.91 6.84
CA GLY A 2 4.49 -14.36 6.56
C GLY A 2 5.08 -13.77 5.26
N LYS A 3 6.32 -14.17 4.95
CA LYS A 3 7.02 -13.80 3.70
C LYS A 3 6.33 -14.34 2.44
N GLY A 4 5.60 -15.45 2.54
CA GLY A 4 4.87 -16.06 1.42
C GLY A 4 3.61 -15.31 0.99
N ASP A 5 3.03 -14.50 1.87
CA ASP A 5 1.72 -13.89 1.64
C ASP A 5 1.81 -12.62 0.77
N ARG A 6 1.33 -12.74 -0.47
CA ARG A 6 1.33 -11.68 -1.50
C ARG A 6 0.43 -10.48 -1.17
N ARG A 7 -0.53 -10.63 -0.25
CA ARG A 7 -1.47 -9.58 0.13
C ARG A 7 -0.94 -8.69 1.26
N THR A 8 0.26 -8.97 1.77
CA THR A 8 0.80 -8.25 2.94
C THR A 8 1.97 -7.37 2.55
N ARG A 9 2.25 -6.36 3.38
CA ARG A 9 3.46 -5.53 3.19
C ARG A 9 4.72 -6.40 3.26
N ARG A 10 4.79 -7.33 4.22
CA ARG A 10 5.94 -8.21 4.44
C ARG A 10 6.21 -9.14 3.27
N GLY A 11 5.18 -9.80 2.72
CA GLY A 11 5.37 -10.67 1.55
C GLY A 11 5.63 -9.89 0.25
N LYS A 12 5.09 -8.68 0.10
CA LYS A 12 5.47 -7.79 -1.01
C LYS A 12 6.92 -7.29 -0.90
N ILE A 13 7.44 -7.05 0.31
CA ILE A 13 8.87 -6.74 0.52
C ILE A 13 9.73 -7.93 0.10
N TRP A 14 9.41 -9.13 0.59
CA TRP A 14 10.22 -10.33 0.31
C TRP A 14 10.23 -10.69 -1.17
N ARG A 15 9.09 -10.56 -1.87
CA ARG A 15 9.00 -10.78 -3.32
C ARG A 15 9.48 -9.61 -4.18
N GLY A 16 9.84 -8.47 -3.58
CA GLY A 16 10.25 -7.26 -4.32
C GLY A 16 9.14 -6.54 -5.11
N THR A 17 7.87 -6.94 -4.96
CA THR A 17 6.74 -6.38 -5.73
C THR A 17 6.06 -5.21 -5.02
N TYR A 18 5.24 -4.45 -5.75
CA TYR A 18 4.44 -3.33 -5.22
C TYR A 18 2.94 -3.64 -5.28
N GLY A 19 2.11 -2.78 -4.70
CA GLY A 19 0.64 -2.88 -4.76
C GLY A 19 -0.04 -2.10 -3.64
N LYS A 20 -1.35 -2.33 -3.44
CA LYS A 20 -2.15 -1.65 -2.40
C LYS A 20 -1.45 -1.62 -1.03
N TYR A 21 -0.91 -2.76 -0.59
CA TYR A 21 -0.30 -2.92 0.73
C TYR A 21 1.20 -2.53 0.81
N ARG A 22 1.86 -2.29 -0.33
CA ARG A 22 3.22 -1.75 -0.44
C ARG A 22 3.28 -0.74 -1.59
N PRO A 23 2.71 0.46 -1.41
CA PRO A 23 2.70 1.48 -2.46
C PRO A 23 4.09 2.08 -2.65
N LYS A 24 4.38 2.56 -3.87
CA LYS A 24 5.58 3.37 -4.14
C LYS A 24 5.43 4.73 -3.44
N LYS A 25 6.54 5.36 -3.02
CA LYS A 25 6.54 6.66 -2.33
C LYS A 25 5.67 7.72 -3.03
N LYS A 26 5.71 7.76 -4.37
CA LYS A 26 4.87 8.64 -5.21
C LYS A 26 3.36 8.38 -5.07
N LYS A 27 2.94 7.12 -4.93
CA LYS A 27 1.53 6.72 -4.77
C LYS A 27 1.00 6.90 -3.34
N LYS A 28 1.88 7.03 -2.33
CA LYS A 28 1.47 7.27 -0.94
C LYS A 28 0.82 8.65 -0.77
N LYS A 29 1.33 9.68 -1.47
CA LYS A 29 0.73 11.02 -1.48
C LYS A 29 -0.71 11.01 -2.03
N LYS A 30 -0.94 10.30 -3.14
CA LYS A 30 -2.26 10.23 -3.80
C LYS A 30 -3.31 9.54 -2.91
N GLN A 31 -2.95 8.44 -2.25
CA GLN A 31 -3.87 7.73 -1.35
C GLN A 31 -4.20 8.53 -0.09
N GLN A 32 -3.25 9.32 0.43
CA GLN A 32 -3.50 10.19 1.59
C GLN A 32 -4.44 11.36 1.22
N GLN A 33 -4.32 11.90 0.01
CA GLN A 33 -5.22 12.95 -0.49
C GLN A 33 -6.64 12.42 -0.74
N GLU A 34 -6.77 11.24 -1.33
CA GLU A 34 -8.08 10.61 -1.59
C GLU A 34 -8.78 10.17 -0.29
N ALA A 35 -8.03 9.70 0.71
CA ALA A 35 -8.59 9.34 2.02
C ALA A 35 -9.04 10.57 2.82
N ALA A 36 -8.37 11.72 2.69
CA ALA A 36 -8.75 12.96 3.36
C ALA A 36 -9.96 13.64 2.71
N ALA A 37 -10.18 13.45 1.41
CA ALA A 37 -11.32 14.03 0.68
C ALA A 37 -12.64 13.26 0.87
N ALA A 38 -12.58 12.02 1.37
CA ALA A 38 -13.76 11.16 1.55
C ALA A 38 -14.40 11.26 2.94
N ASP A 39 -13.76 11.95 3.90
CA ASP A 39 -14.23 12.10 5.30
C ASP A 39 -14.98 13.43 5.54
N SER A 40 -15.21 14.22 4.48
CA SER A 40 -15.83 15.55 4.55
C SER A 40 -17.15 15.67 3.77
N GLN A 41 -17.90 14.58 3.61
CA GLN A 41 -19.27 14.59 3.05
C GLN A 41 -20.24 13.82 3.93
#